data_AF-A0A4Y2B412-F1
#
_entry.id   AF-A0A4Y2B412-F1
#
_cell.length_a   1.000
_cell.length_b   1.000
_cell.length_c   1.000
_cell.angle_alpha   90.00
_cell.angle_beta   90.00
_cell.angle_gamma   90.00
#
_symmetry.space_group_name_H-M   'P 1'
#
loop_
_entity.id
_entity.type
_entity.pdbx_description
1 polymer ?
#
loop_
_entity_poly.entity_id
_entity_poly.type
_entity_poly.pdbx_seq_one_letter_code
_entity_poly.pdbx_strand_id
1 'polypeptide(L)'
;MVLTLEQRIFPVLEYHRLENSRVQMRRSFRRRFDVRRGPSYNAIKALFGKFERTENVNDDRIGNVGRPRSAVTESNADDAPQVILQQSRTSVHRVASRAGLRRMTTRRIMRHNLHMFPYKIQTRQPHCHRL
;
A
#
# COMPACT_ATOMS: atom_id res chain seq x y z
N MET A 1 -4.91 -3.01 18.31
CA MET A 1 -4.68 -4.43 17.97
C MET A 1 -4.98 -4.59 16.51
N VAL A 2 -4.04 -5.12 15.72
CA VAL A 2 -4.31 -5.46 14.32
C VAL A 2 -4.71 -6.93 14.31
N LEU A 3 -5.94 -7.21 13.88
CA LEU A 3 -6.44 -8.59 13.75
C LEU A 3 -5.94 -9.17 12.43
N THR A 4 -5.50 -10.44 12.45
CA THR A 4 -5.22 -11.19 11.22
C THR A 4 -6.50 -11.48 10.45
N LEU A 5 -6.40 -11.88 9.18
CA LEU A 5 -7.57 -12.21 8.36
C LEU A 5 -8.43 -13.29 9.02
N GLU A 6 -7.80 -14.38 9.48
CA GLU A 6 -8.49 -15.48 10.18
C GLU A 6 -9.21 -15.01 11.45
N GLN A 7 -8.57 -14.13 12.22
CA GLN A 7 -9.15 -13.55 13.43
C GLN A 7 -10.33 -12.62 13.14
N ARG A 8 -10.50 -12.15 11.90
CA ARG A 8 -11.65 -11.33 11.51
C ARG A 8 -12.78 -12.17 10.93
N ILE A 9 -12.44 -13.24 10.23
CA ILE A 9 -13.43 -14.18 9.69
C ILE A 9 -14.16 -14.90 10.82
N PHE A 10 -13.42 -15.35 11.85
CA PHE A 10 -14.01 -16.11 12.96
C PHE A 10 -15.19 -15.39 13.62
N PRO A 11 -15.09 -14.09 13.98
CA PRO A 11 -16.21 -13.39 14.55
C PRO A 11 -17.45 -13.30 13.67
N VAL A 12 -17.28 -13.18 12.35
CA VAL A 12 -18.39 -13.09 11.39
C VAL A 12 -19.17 -14.40 11.35
N LEU A 13 -18.47 -15.54 11.34
CA LEU A 13 -19.08 -16.87 11.30
C LEU A 13 -19.83 -17.23 12.59
N GLU A 14 -19.31 -16.80 13.73
CA GLU A 14 -19.86 -17.13 15.06
C GLU A 14 -20.88 -16.11 15.58
N TYR A 15 -21.06 -14.97 14.90
CA TYR A 15 -21.86 -13.86 15.41
C TYR A 15 -23.33 -14.26 15.68
N HIS A 16 -23.98 -14.91 14.71
CA HIS A 16 -25.36 -15.36 14.83
C HIS A 16 -25.53 -16.55 15.78
N ARG A 17 -24.53 -17.44 15.86
CA ARG A 17 -24.56 -18.64 16.73
C ARG A 17 -24.58 -18.28 18.21
N LEU A 18 -24.00 -17.13 18.56
CA LEU A 18 -23.81 -16.71 19.95
C LEU A 18 -24.83 -15.65 20.40
N GLU A 19 -25.90 -15.42 19.63
CA GLU A 19 -27.02 -14.51 19.97
C GLU A 19 -26.58 -13.11 20.44
N ASN A 20 -25.49 -12.55 19.89
CA ASN A 20 -24.91 -11.27 20.32
C ASN A 20 -24.36 -11.26 21.77
N SER A 21 -24.12 -12.42 22.39
CA SER A 21 -23.57 -12.50 23.74
C SER A 21 -22.11 -12.05 23.80
N ARG A 22 -21.88 -10.85 24.31
CA ARG A 22 -20.54 -10.25 24.49
C ARG A 22 -19.57 -11.16 25.25
N VAL A 23 -20.05 -11.88 26.25
CA VAL A 23 -19.21 -12.74 27.10
C VAL A 23 -18.82 -14.00 26.35
N GLN A 24 -19.77 -14.67 25.72
CA GLN A 24 -19.51 -15.88 24.95
C GLN A 24 -18.58 -15.59 23.77
N MET A 25 -18.82 -14.50 23.04
CA MET A 25 -17.98 -14.08 21.92
C MET A 25 -16.52 -13.84 22.31
N ARG A 26 -16.29 -13.19 23.46
CA ARG A 26 -14.93 -12.97 23.96
C ARG A 26 -14.27 -14.24 24.51
N ARG A 27 -15.06 -15.21 24.98
CA ARG A 27 -14.55 -16.51 25.48
C ARG A 27 -14.22 -17.43 24.32
N SER A 28 -15.10 -17.55 23.32
CA SER A 28 -14.89 -18.36 22.12
C SER A 28 -13.68 -17.87 21.33
N PHE A 29 -13.54 -16.56 21.14
CA PHE A 29 -12.37 -15.96 20.49
C PHE A 29 -11.06 -16.30 21.22
N ARG A 30 -11.04 -16.13 22.55
CA ARG A 30 -9.85 -16.44 23.36
C ARG A 30 -9.49 -17.91 23.31
N ARG A 31 -10.49 -18.79 23.38
CA ARG A 31 -10.30 -20.24 23.30
C ARG A 31 -9.77 -20.67 21.93
N ARG A 32 -10.25 -20.05 20.84
CA ARG A 32 -9.84 -20.41 19.48
C ARG A 32 -8.42 -19.97 19.13
N PHE A 33 -8.02 -18.78 19.57
CA PHE A 33 -6.74 -18.17 19.17
C PHE A 33 -5.69 -18.13 20.29
N ASP A 34 -5.98 -18.70 21.46
CA ASP A 34 -5.13 -18.72 22.66
C ASP A 34 -4.53 -17.34 23.02
N VAL A 35 -5.37 -16.30 22.97
CA VAL A 35 -4.94 -14.92 23.26
C VAL A 35 -5.33 -14.47 24.66
N ARG A 36 -4.38 -13.87 25.39
CA ARG A 36 -4.66 -13.22 26.68
C ARG A 36 -5.70 -12.10 26.57
N ARG A 37 -5.64 -11.33 25.48
CA ARG A 37 -6.57 -10.23 25.18
C ARG A 37 -7.09 -10.38 23.76
N GLY A 38 -8.41 -10.53 23.62
CA GLY A 38 -9.10 -10.48 22.33
C GLY A 38 -9.57 -9.06 21.98
N PRO A 39 -10.14 -8.87 20.78
CA PRO A 39 -10.71 -7.60 20.36
C PRO A 39 -11.84 -7.16 21.31
N SER A 40 -12.08 -5.85 21.34
CA SER A 40 -13.24 -5.30 22.05
C SER A 40 -14.53 -5.74 21.35
N TYR A 41 -15.62 -5.82 22.12
CA TYR A 41 -16.93 -6.15 21.54
C TYR A 41 -17.35 -5.14 20.47
N ASN A 42 -17.06 -3.86 20.69
CA ASN A 42 -17.34 -2.81 19.70
C ASN A 42 -16.55 -3.02 18.41
N ALA A 43 -15.30 -3.50 18.49
CA ALA A 43 -14.52 -3.83 17.29
C ALA A 43 -15.12 -5.03 16.54
N ILE A 44 -15.62 -6.05 17.25
CA ILE A 44 -16.33 -7.19 16.66
C ILE A 44 -17.63 -6.73 15.99
N LYS A 45 -18.44 -5.92 16.69
CA LYS A 45 -19.69 -5.38 16.16
C LYS A 45 -19.46 -4.50 14.92
N ALA A 46 -18.43 -3.65 14.96
CA ALA A 46 -18.05 -2.82 13.81
C ALA A 46 -17.58 -3.66 12.61
N LEU A 47 -16.83 -4.73 12.86
CA LEU A 47 -16.41 -5.68 11.83
C LEU A 47 -17.61 -6.37 11.20
N PHE A 48 -18.56 -6.82 12.02
CA PHE A 48 -19.78 -7.46 11.55
C PHE A 48 -20.67 -6.49 10.74
N GLY A 49 -20.94 -5.28 11.26
CA GLY A 49 -21.72 -4.28 10.50
C GLY A 49 -21.03 -3.83 9.21
N LYS A 50 -19.70 -3.83 9.15
CA LYS A 50 -18.97 -3.62 7.90
C LYS A 50 -19.22 -4.78 6.93
N PHE A 51 -19.12 -6.01 7.41
CA PHE A 51 -19.37 -7.20 6.61
C PHE A 51 -20.80 -7.21 6.04
N GLU A 52 -21.82 -6.90 6.85
CA GLU A 52 -23.21 -6.78 6.35
C GLU A 52 -23.36 -5.75 5.24
N ARG A 53 -22.59 -4.65 5.29
CA ARG A 53 -22.67 -3.58 4.30
C ARG A 53 -21.88 -3.86 3.01
N THR A 54 -20.75 -4.55 3.11
CA THR A 54 -19.75 -4.63 2.03
C THR A 54 -19.35 -6.05 1.64
N GLU A 55 -19.84 -7.05 2.37
CA GLU A 55 -19.46 -8.47 2.28
C GLU A 55 -17.95 -8.71 2.43
N ASN A 56 -17.23 -7.72 2.97
CA ASN A 56 -15.78 -7.69 3.01
C ASN A 56 -15.26 -7.60 4.45
N VAL A 57 -14.31 -8.47 4.77
CA VAL A 57 -13.67 -8.59 6.09
C VAL A 57 -12.25 -7.97 6.09
N ASN A 58 -11.74 -7.58 4.93
CA ASN A 58 -10.41 -7.00 4.77
C ASN A 58 -10.25 -5.69 5.54
N ASP A 59 -9.00 -5.27 5.79
CA ASP A 59 -8.73 -3.98 6.41
C ASP A 59 -8.98 -2.85 5.41
N ASP A 60 -9.72 -1.82 5.82
CA ASP A 60 -9.88 -0.59 5.03
C ASP A 60 -8.57 0.19 4.92
N ARG A 61 -7.52 -0.24 5.62
CA ARG A 61 -6.16 0.30 5.46
C ARG A 61 -5.49 -0.01 4.13
N ILE A 62 -6.09 -0.82 3.26
CA ILE A 62 -5.70 -0.90 1.84
C ILE A 62 -6.04 0.47 1.21
N GLY A 63 -5.19 1.46 1.42
CA GLY A 63 -5.42 2.86 1.00
C GLY A 63 -5.00 3.92 2.01
N ASN A 64 -4.83 3.58 3.29
CA ASN A 64 -4.28 4.49 4.30
C ASN A 64 -2.74 4.57 4.20
N VAL A 65 -2.23 4.86 3.01
CA VAL A 65 -0.78 4.95 2.70
C VAL A 65 -0.19 6.31 3.11
N GLY A 66 -0.89 7.05 3.98
CA GLY A 66 -0.57 8.44 4.31
C GLY A 66 -1.05 9.42 3.23
N ARG A 67 -0.68 10.70 3.37
CA ARG A 67 -1.05 11.75 2.42
C ARG A 67 -0.63 11.35 0.99
N PRO A 68 -1.54 11.39 0.00
CA PRO A 68 -1.18 11.10 -1.38
C PRO A 68 -0.05 12.02 -1.83
N ARG A 69 0.88 11.48 -2.62
CA ARG A 69 2.07 12.21 -3.11
C ARG A 69 1.65 13.18 -4.21
N SER A 70 0.95 14.27 -3.86
CA SER A 70 0.26 15.16 -4.80
C SER A 70 1.12 15.80 -5.90
N ALA A 71 2.45 15.73 -5.79
CA ALA A 71 3.35 16.21 -6.83
C ALA A 71 3.56 15.22 -7.99
N VAL A 72 3.22 13.95 -7.81
CA VAL A 72 3.30 12.90 -8.84
C VAL A 72 1.90 12.68 -9.38
N THR A 73 1.50 13.47 -10.37
CA THR A 73 0.31 13.24 -11.19
C THR A 73 0.62 12.17 -12.24
N GLU A 74 -0.42 11.55 -12.82
CA GLU A 74 -0.28 10.54 -13.88
C GLU A 74 0.48 11.13 -15.08
N SER A 75 0.10 12.33 -15.54
CA SER A 75 0.81 13.06 -16.60
C SER A 75 2.31 13.22 -16.31
N ASN A 76 2.69 13.65 -15.10
CA ASN A 76 4.10 13.79 -14.73
C ASN A 76 4.84 12.46 -14.62
N ALA A 77 4.11 11.38 -14.29
CA ALA A 77 4.64 10.03 -14.17
C ALA A 77 4.91 9.38 -15.52
N ASP A 78 4.29 9.87 -16.60
CA ASP A 78 4.49 9.39 -17.97
C ASP A 78 5.57 10.18 -18.72
N ASP A 79 5.66 11.50 -18.50
CA ASP A 79 6.63 12.38 -19.19
C ASP A 79 8.07 12.18 -18.69
N ALA A 80 8.26 12.04 -17.36
CA ALA A 80 9.58 11.88 -16.78
C ALA A 80 10.30 10.59 -17.25
N PRO A 81 9.66 9.41 -17.34
CA PRO A 81 10.24 8.23 -17.96
C PRO A 81 10.70 8.47 -19.40
N GLN A 82 9.91 9.15 -20.22
CA GLN A 82 10.28 9.41 -21.62
C GLN A 82 11.58 10.22 -21.72
N VAL A 83 11.71 11.28 -20.92
CA VAL A 83 12.94 12.09 -20.85
C VAL A 83 14.15 11.26 -20.39
N ILE A 84 13.94 10.34 -19.45
CA ILE A 84 15.00 9.45 -18.93
C ILE A 84 15.40 8.40 -19.97
N LEU A 85 14.45 7.82 -20.70
CA LEU A 85 14.71 6.83 -21.75
C LEU A 85 15.55 7.44 -22.88
N GLN A 86 15.26 8.68 -23.26
CA GLN A 86 16.05 9.39 -24.27
C GLN A 86 17.49 9.65 -23.82
N GLN A 87 17.73 9.93 -22.54
CA GLN A 87 19.08 10.24 -22.03
C GLN A 87 19.35 9.69 -20.63
N SER A 88 19.70 8.40 -20.57
CA SER A 88 19.95 7.63 -19.35
C SER A 88 21.11 8.10 -18.46
N ARG A 89 22.03 8.94 -19.00
CA ARG A 89 23.20 9.48 -18.27
C ARG A 89 22.99 10.87 -17.67
N THR A 90 21.77 11.40 -17.72
CA THR A 90 21.51 12.76 -17.24
C THR A 90 21.30 12.81 -15.73
N SER A 91 21.79 13.88 -15.10
CA SER A 91 21.57 14.11 -13.67
C SER A 91 20.09 14.37 -13.40
N VAL A 92 19.63 14.07 -12.18
CA VAL A 92 18.25 14.33 -11.73
C VAL A 92 17.82 15.78 -12.01
N HIS A 93 18.75 16.72 -11.87
CA HIS A 93 18.50 18.14 -12.16
C HIS A 93 18.17 18.40 -13.62
N ARG A 94 18.90 17.79 -14.56
CA ARG A 94 18.63 17.96 -15.99
C ARG A 94 17.30 17.33 -16.40
N VAL A 95 16.98 16.17 -15.85
CA VAL A 95 15.67 15.51 -16.07
C VAL A 95 14.54 16.39 -15.54
N ALA A 96 14.70 16.93 -14.33
CA ALA A 96 13.72 17.83 -13.71
C ALA A 96 13.48 19.09 -14.56
N SER A 97 14.56 19.74 -15.02
CA SER A 97 14.47 20.94 -15.86
C SER A 97 13.75 20.69 -17.20
N ARG A 98 13.95 19.51 -17.81
CA ARG A 98 13.33 19.18 -19.09
C ARG A 98 11.88 18.74 -18.95
N ALA A 99 11.57 18.01 -17.89
CA ALA A 99 10.20 17.59 -17.58
C ALA A 99 9.37 18.71 -16.93
N GLY A 100 9.95 19.89 -16.65
CA GLY A 100 9.25 20.98 -15.95
C GLY A 100 8.89 20.64 -14.50
N LEU A 101 9.57 19.68 -13.88
CA LEU A 101 9.26 19.16 -12.54
C LEU A 101 10.21 19.70 -11.48
N ARG A 102 9.74 19.77 -10.23
CA ARG A 102 10.64 20.00 -9.09
C ARG A 102 11.58 18.80 -8.93
N ARG A 103 12.87 19.06 -8.69
CA ARG A 103 13.91 18.04 -8.46
C ARG A 103 13.49 16.89 -7.54
N MET A 104 12.82 17.21 -6.43
CA MET A 104 12.37 16.20 -5.45
C MET A 104 11.27 15.28 -6.00
N THR A 105 10.40 15.81 -6.85
CA THR A 105 9.36 15.03 -7.54
C THR A 105 10.01 14.06 -8.52
N THR A 106 10.92 14.54 -9.37
CA THR A 106 11.67 13.71 -10.32
C THR A 106 12.44 12.59 -9.62
N ARG A 107 13.15 12.91 -8.52
CA ARG A 107 13.86 11.91 -7.72
C ARG A 107 12.92 10.84 -7.15
N ARG A 108 11.72 11.22 -6.71
CA ARG A 108 10.72 10.28 -6.17
C ARG A 108 10.16 9.38 -7.27
N ILE A 109 9.82 9.93 -8.44
CA ILE A 109 9.37 9.16 -9.61
C ILE A 109 10.44 8.14 -10.00
N MET A 110 11.70 8.58 -10.12
CA MET A 110 12.81 7.69 -10.42
C MET A 110 12.93 6.55 -9.41
N ARG A 111 12.86 6.82 -8.11
CA ARG A 111 13.07 5.80 -7.06
C ARG A 111 11.89 4.87 -6.84
N HIS A 112 10.67 5.39 -6.91
CA HIS A 112 9.47 4.66 -6.48
C HIS A 112 8.62 4.13 -7.62
N ASN A 113 8.60 4.80 -8.78
CA ASN A 113 7.81 4.37 -9.93
C ASN A 113 8.70 3.61 -10.93
N LEU A 114 9.91 4.12 -11.18
CA LEU A 114 10.87 3.51 -12.12
C LEU A 114 11.90 2.59 -11.47
N HIS A 115 11.91 2.51 -10.14
CA HIS A 115 12.88 1.73 -9.35
C HIS A 115 14.37 2.00 -9.70
N MET A 116 14.65 3.20 -10.21
CA MET A 116 15.99 3.68 -10.53
C MET A 116 16.61 4.40 -9.32
N PHE A 117 17.90 4.13 -9.07
CA PHE A 117 18.68 4.81 -8.05
C PHE A 117 19.64 5.79 -8.72
N PRO A 118 19.37 7.11 -8.71
CA PRO A 118 20.09 8.07 -9.56
C PRO A 118 21.60 8.20 -9.28
N TYR A 119 22.07 7.71 -8.14
CA TYR A 119 23.49 7.72 -7.77
C TYR A 119 24.21 6.42 -8.14
N LYS A 120 23.48 5.41 -8.63
CA LYS A 120 24.07 4.18 -9.17
C LYS A 120 24.26 4.37 -10.66
N ILE A 121 25.44 3.96 -11.16
CA ILE A 121 25.74 3.95 -12.59
C ILE A 121 24.69 3.09 -13.28
N GLN A 122 23.90 3.70 -14.16
CA GLN A 122 22.99 2.97 -15.03
C GLN A 122 23.80 2.47 -16.22
N THR A 123 24.13 1.18 -16.24
CA THR A 123 24.77 0.55 -17.39
C THR A 123 23.72 0.32 -18.48
N ARG A 124 23.44 1.38 -19.26
CA ARG A 124 22.90 1.20 -20.62
C ARG A 124 24.09 1.26 -21.55
N GLN A 125 24.71 0.11 -21.83
CA GLN A 125 25.68 0.02 -22.90
C GLN A 125 24.91 0.05 -24.22
N PRO A 126 25.07 1.06 -25.09
CA PRO A 126 24.86 0.82 -26.50
C PRO A 126 25.99 -0.11 -26.93
N HIS A 127 25.67 -1.34 -27.32
CA HIS A 127 26.62 -2.17 -28.05
C HIS A 127 26.91 -1.42 -29.36
N CYS A 128 28.01 -0.66 -29.38
CA CYS A 128 28.56 -0.17 -30.63
C CYS A 128 29.17 -1.39 -31.35
N HIS A 129 28.40 -2.01 -32.26
CA HIS A 129 29.03 -2.79 -33.32
C HIS A 129 29.76 -1.79 -34.22
N ARG A 130 31.07 -1.73 -34.05
CA ARG A 130 31.99 -1.00 -34.90
C ARG A 130 32.79 -2.05 -35.67
N LEU A 131 32.34 -2.39 -36.87
CA LEU A 131 33.13 -2.85 -38.02
C LEU A 131 32.29 -2.57 -39.27
#